data_AF-A0AAU0HCJ2-F1
#
_entry.id   AF-A0AAU0HCJ2-F1
#
_cell.length_a   1.000
_cell.length_b   1.000
_cell.length_c   1.000
_cell.angle_alpha   90.00
_cell.angle_beta   90.00
_cell.angle_gamma   90.00
#
_symmetry.space_group_name_H-M   'P 1'
#
loop_
_entity.id
_entity.type
_entity.pdbx_description
1 polymer ?
#
loop_
_entity_poly.entity_id
_entity_poly.type
_entity_poly.pdbx_seq_one_letter_code
_entity_poly.pdbx_strand_id
1 'polypeptide(L)'
;MQRHILCLVPFAALSMAPAMAGDVNVVIDQAQLFQVQEPIGSVVVANPSIADIKVLSPTELVLFGKMPGATNLFLFDRDGKPVKNIALNVTNGGANTITVFSGAYRHTYACANTCEPTYTVGDGVHGIRATGTDVAEQVTTKQELATTAAQGSSSTAAERGTTGMRAPTTDNPEG
;
A
#
# COMPACT_ATOMS: atom_id res chain seq x y z
N MET A 1 68.93 41.20 7.37
CA MET A 1 67.59 41.82 7.20
C MET A 1 66.70 40.83 6.47
N GLN A 2 65.85 40.09 7.18
CA GLN A 2 65.09 38.96 6.65
C GLN A 2 63.61 39.37 6.49
N ARG A 3 63.19 39.59 5.25
CA ARG A 3 61.80 39.94 4.89
C ARG A 3 60.97 38.66 4.83
N HIS A 4 60.19 38.39 5.87
CA HIS A 4 59.22 37.32 5.89
C HIS A 4 57.95 37.77 5.16
N ILE A 5 57.70 37.17 3.99
CA ILE A 5 56.45 37.29 3.25
C ILE A 5 55.44 36.37 3.93
N LEU A 6 54.44 36.96 4.58
CA LEU A 6 53.34 36.25 5.22
C LEU A 6 52.30 35.91 4.14
N CYS A 7 52.30 34.67 3.65
CA CYS A 7 51.27 34.13 2.77
C CYS A 7 50.01 33.85 3.58
N LEU A 8 48.99 34.69 3.43
CA LEU A 8 47.65 34.47 3.96
C LEU A 8 46.89 33.54 3.00
N VAL A 9 46.77 32.25 3.35
CA VAL A 9 45.97 31.29 2.59
C VAL A 9 44.55 31.28 3.18
N PRO A 10 43.50 31.61 2.39
CA PRO A 10 42.14 31.61 2.89
C PRO A 10 41.65 30.17 3.04
N PHE A 11 41.24 29.81 4.25
CA PHE A 11 40.64 28.53 4.58
C PHE A 11 39.19 28.51 4.08
N ALA A 12 38.97 27.97 2.88
CA ALA A 12 37.63 27.78 2.34
C ALA A 12 36.94 26.62 3.07
N ALA A 13 35.96 26.95 3.92
CA ALA A 13 35.14 25.96 4.63
C ALA A 13 34.20 25.26 3.62
N LEU A 14 34.50 24.01 3.30
CA LEU A 14 33.67 23.15 2.47
C LEU A 14 32.53 22.59 3.34
N SER A 15 31.36 23.21 3.29
CA SER A 15 30.15 22.71 3.97
C SER A 15 29.57 21.52 3.18
N MET A 16 29.88 20.30 3.61
CA MET A 16 29.21 19.07 3.17
C MET A 16 27.80 19.03 3.78
N ALA A 17 26.77 19.27 2.98
CA ALA A 17 25.40 18.98 3.37
C ALA A 17 25.15 17.46 3.31
N PRO A 18 24.49 16.85 4.31
CA PRO A 18 24.12 15.44 4.23
C PRO A 18 23.06 15.25 3.14
N ALA A 19 23.34 14.37 2.18
CA ALA A 19 22.35 13.90 1.23
C ALA A 19 21.39 12.97 1.98
N MET A 20 20.22 13.50 2.38
CA MET A 20 19.15 12.67 2.94
C MET A 20 18.60 11.81 1.80
N ALA A 21 18.92 10.52 1.82
CA ALA A 21 18.19 9.55 1.01
C ALA A 21 16.72 9.63 1.42
N GLY A 22 15.83 9.84 0.45
CA GLY A 22 14.41 10.02 0.71
C GLY A 22 13.77 8.68 1.07
N ASP A 23 13.73 8.36 2.35
CA ASP A 23 12.96 7.24 2.87
C ASP A 23 11.47 7.56 2.76
N VAL A 24 10.69 6.62 2.23
CA VAL A 24 9.24 6.74 2.12
C VAL A 24 8.60 5.83 3.16
N ASN A 25 7.66 6.37 3.93
CA ASN A 25 6.92 5.61 4.92
C ASN A 25 5.43 5.57 4.53
N VAL A 26 4.88 4.38 4.35
CA VAL A 26 3.48 4.17 3.98
C VAL A 26 2.81 3.32 5.03
N VAL A 27 1.57 3.64 5.40
CA VAL A 27 0.80 2.81 6.32
C VAL A 27 0.11 1.69 5.54
N ILE A 28 -0.01 0.50 6.14
CA ILE A 28 -0.81 -0.59 5.59
C ILE A 28 -2.23 -0.11 5.22
N ASP A 29 -2.78 -0.66 4.13
CA ASP A 29 -4.10 -0.33 3.59
C ASP A 29 -4.26 1.15 3.19
N GLN A 30 -3.16 1.89 3.11
CA GLN A 30 -3.14 3.28 2.64
C GLN A 30 -2.34 3.42 1.36
N ALA A 31 -2.68 4.47 0.63
CA ALA A 31 -2.01 4.88 -0.59
C ALA A 31 -1.37 6.25 -0.40
N GLN A 32 -0.14 6.42 -0.87
CA GLN A 32 0.54 7.71 -0.85
C GLN A 32 0.99 8.10 -2.25
N LEU A 33 0.67 9.33 -2.64
CA LEU A 33 1.21 9.92 -3.86
C LEU A 33 2.69 10.28 -3.64
N PHE A 34 3.53 9.82 -4.56
CA PHE A 34 4.95 10.08 -4.56
C PHE A 34 5.35 10.73 -5.89
N GLN A 35 6.08 11.85 -5.78
CA GLN A 35 6.55 12.61 -6.93
C GLN A 35 8.04 12.39 -7.14
N VAL A 36 8.44 12.20 -8.39
CA VAL A 36 9.82 11.99 -8.82
C VAL A 36 10.30 13.22 -9.56
N GLN A 37 11.54 13.64 -9.31
CA GLN A 37 12.13 14.84 -9.93
C GLN A 37 12.42 14.65 -11.43
N GLU A 38 12.66 13.40 -11.86
CA GLU A 38 13.02 13.04 -13.22
C GLU A 38 12.01 12.03 -13.79
N PRO A 39 11.71 12.09 -15.10
CA PRO A 39 10.74 11.20 -15.72
C PRO A 39 11.23 9.75 -15.74
N ILE A 40 10.43 8.84 -15.21
CA ILE A 40 10.67 7.40 -15.18
C ILE A 40 9.99 6.70 -16.36
N GLY A 41 10.62 5.64 -16.86
CA GLY A 41 10.07 4.72 -17.84
C GLY A 41 9.48 3.46 -17.22
N SER A 42 10.07 2.95 -16.13
CA SER A 42 9.60 1.75 -15.43
C SER A 42 9.99 1.73 -13.96
N VAL A 43 9.29 0.89 -13.19
CA VAL A 43 9.50 0.72 -11.74
C VAL A 43 9.55 -0.76 -11.41
N VAL A 44 10.48 -1.15 -10.55
CA VAL A 44 10.59 -2.51 -10.01
C VAL A 44 10.49 -2.45 -8.49
N VAL A 45 9.56 -3.22 -7.94
CA VAL A 45 9.37 -3.40 -6.50
C VAL A 45 10.20 -4.60 -6.05
N ALA A 46 11.09 -4.45 -5.07
CA ALA A 46 11.92 -5.55 -4.60
C ALA A 46 11.10 -6.68 -3.94
N ASN A 47 10.04 -6.32 -3.22
CA ASN A 47 9.10 -7.28 -2.63
C ASN A 47 7.63 -6.81 -2.81
N PRO A 48 6.88 -7.38 -3.79
CA PRO A 48 5.49 -7.00 -4.08
C PRO A 48 4.46 -7.52 -3.05
N SER A 49 4.90 -8.35 -2.10
CA SER A 49 4.07 -8.76 -0.97
C SER A 49 3.99 -7.66 0.09
N ILE A 50 5.02 -6.81 0.22
CA ILE A 50 5.08 -5.70 1.19
C ILE A 50 4.37 -4.45 0.65
N ALA A 51 4.58 -4.10 -0.61
CA ALA A 51 4.00 -2.92 -1.22
C ALA A 51 3.71 -3.13 -2.72
N ASP A 52 2.82 -2.31 -3.27
CA ASP A 52 2.50 -2.27 -4.69
C ASP A 52 2.48 -0.83 -5.20
N ILE A 53 2.57 -0.63 -6.52
CA ILE A 53 2.71 0.71 -7.10
C ILE A 53 1.84 0.87 -8.35
N LYS A 54 1.34 2.09 -8.57
CA LYS A 54 0.71 2.49 -9.83
C LYS A 54 1.35 3.76 -10.37
N VAL A 55 1.89 3.69 -11.57
CA VAL A 55 2.44 4.87 -12.26
C VAL A 55 1.27 5.68 -12.84
N LEU A 56 1.17 6.95 -12.46
CA LEU A 56 0.14 7.86 -12.98
C LEU A 56 0.67 8.69 -14.15
N SER A 57 1.91 9.16 -14.02
CA SER A 57 2.62 9.93 -15.05
C SER A 57 4.13 9.63 -14.95
N PRO A 58 4.97 10.07 -15.90
CA PRO A 58 6.42 9.86 -15.80
C PRO A 58 7.05 10.43 -14.52
N THR A 59 6.39 11.36 -13.84
CA THR A 59 6.91 11.99 -12.61
C THR A 59 6.06 11.70 -11.38
N GLU A 60 5.00 10.90 -11.49
CA GLU A 60 4.06 10.64 -10.40
C GLU A 60 3.66 9.18 -10.32
N LEU A 61 3.72 8.65 -9.11
CA LEU A 61 3.34 7.27 -8.81
C LEU A 61 2.59 7.21 -7.48
N VAL A 62 1.67 6.27 -7.35
CA VAL A 62 0.96 5.97 -6.11
C VAL A 62 1.54 4.70 -5.52
N LEU A 63 1.93 4.77 -4.26
CA LEU A 63 2.46 3.65 -3.47
C LEU A 63 1.36 3.10 -2.57
N PHE A 64 1.19 1.78 -2.55
CA PHE A 64 0.22 1.08 -1.71
C PHE A 64 0.96 0.22 -0.69
N GLY A 65 0.69 0.42 0.60
CA GLY A 65 1.19 -0.44 1.66
C GLY A 65 0.32 -1.69 1.82
N LYS A 66 0.88 -2.89 1.63
CA LYS A 66 0.13 -4.15 1.72
C LYS A 66 0.41 -4.92 3.00
N MET A 67 1.67 -5.00 3.40
CA MET A 67 2.07 -5.68 4.63
C MET A 67 3.19 -4.91 5.33
N PRO A 68 3.28 -4.98 6.67
CA PRO A 68 4.34 -4.32 7.40
C PRO A 68 5.71 -4.89 7.02
N GLY A 69 6.70 -4.03 6.85
CA GLY A 69 8.06 -4.43 6.51
C GLY A 69 8.86 -3.33 5.80
N ALA A 70 10.15 -3.57 5.65
CA ALA A 70 11.03 -2.72 4.85
C ALA A 70 11.30 -3.37 3.49
N THR A 71 11.20 -2.58 2.43
CA THR A 71 11.49 -2.95 1.05
C THR A 71 12.10 -1.75 0.33
N ASN A 72 12.30 -1.87 -0.97
CA ASN A 72 12.77 -0.76 -1.78
C ASN A 72 12.23 -0.84 -3.21
N LEU A 73 12.30 0.29 -3.90
CA LEU A 73 11.82 0.49 -5.25
C LEU A 73 12.98 0.96 -6.12
N PHE A 74 13.15 0.32 -7.28
CA PHE A 74 14.08 0.76 -8.31
C PHE A 74 13.30 1.48 -9.42
N LEU A 75 13.63 2.74 -9.65
CA LEU A 75 13.11 3.56 -10.72
C LEU A 75 14.10 3.54 -11.88
N PHE A 76 13.61 3.29 -13.10
CA PHE A 76 14.41 3.31 -14.32
C PHE A 76 13.84 4.34 -15.29
N ASP A 77 14.70 4.93 -16.12
CA ASP A 77 14.30 5.81 -17.22
C ASP A 77 13.76 5.00 -18.41
N ARG A 78 13.46 5.68 -19.52
CA ARG A 78 12.97 5.03 -20.76
C ARG A 78 14.04 4.23 -21.50
N ASP A 79 15.32 4.49 -21.22
CA ASP A 79 16.46 3.80 -21.81
C ASP A 79 16.90 2.60 -20.94
N GLY A 80 16.20 2.33 -19.83
CA GLY A 80 16.50 1.26 -18.88
C GLY A 80 17.63 1.56 -17.91
N LYS A 81 18.07 2.82 -17.80
CA LYS A 81 19.09 3.22 -16.83
C LYS A 81 18.46 3.48 -15.46
N PRO A 82 19.13 3.10 -14.35
CA PRO A 82 18.62 3.34 -13.02
C PRO A 82 18.61 4.85 -12.71
N VAL A 83 17.43 5.38 -12.38
CA VAL A 83 17.21 6.77 -11.96
C VAL A 83 17.38 6.89 -10.45
N LYS A 84 16.74 5.99 -9.68
CA LYS A 84 16.76 6.06 -8.21
C LYS A 84 16.47 4.71 -7.55
N ASN A 85 17.04 4.53 -6.37
CA ASN A 85 16.63 3.50 -5.40
C ASN A 85 15.96 4.20 -4.21
N ILE A 86 14.74 3.80 -3.87
CA ILE A 86 13.95 4.40 -2.78
C ILE A 86 13.70 3.33 -1.73
N ALA A 87 14.14 3.57 -0.49
CA ALA A 87 13.73 2.72 0.62
C ALA A 87 12.28 3.02 0.99
N LEU A 88 11.50 1.95 1.12
CA LEU A 88 10.09 1.99 1.47
C LEU A 88 9.88 1.21 2.75
N ASN A 89 9.43 1.90 3.79
CA ASN A 89 9.02 1.28 5.03
C ASN A 89 7.49 1.27 5.10
N VAL A 90 6.92 0.10 5.37
CA VAL A 90 5.47 -0.07 5.55
C VAL A 90 5.20 -0.36 7.03
N THR A 91 4.43 0.52 7.67
CA THR A 91 4.07 0.37 9.08
C THR A 91 2.64 -0.09 9.27
N ASN A 92 2.39 -0.78 10.38
CA ASN A 92 1.04 -0.95 10.90
C ASN A 92 0.63 0.33 11.65
N GLY A 93 -0.67 0.66 11.64
CA GLY A 93 -1.24 1.76 12.39
C GLY A 93 -1.45 3.02 11.55
N GLY A 94 -2.73 3.39 11.37
CA GLY A 94 -3.13 4.68 10.81
C GLY A 94 -3.33 5.73 11.90
N ALA A 95 -3.60 6.99 11.49
CA ALA A 95 -3.77 8.15 12.37
C ALA A 95 -4.90 8.00 13.42
N ASN A 96 -5.66 6.93 13.36
CA ASN A 96 -6.83 6.65 14.18
C ASN A 96 -6.92 5.17 14.58
N THR A 97 -5.78 4.48 14.63
CA THR A 97 -5.71 3.07 14.99
C THR A 97 -5.10 2.91 16.39
N ILE A 98 -5.74 2.11 17.24
CA ILE A 98 -5.18 1.71 18.54
C ILE A 98 -4.83 0.22 18.51
N THR A 99 -3.75 -0.15 19.20
CA THR A 99 -3.33 -1.54 19.34
C THR A 99 -3.25 -1.89 20.82
N VAL A 100 -3.99 -2.93 21.21
CA VAL A 100 -4.05 -3.45 22.57
C VAL A 100 -3.32 -4.79 22.63
N PHE A 101 -2.44 -4.95 23.61
CA PHE A 101 -1.71 -6.20 23.85
C PHE A 101 -2.26 -6.89 25.11
N SER A 102 -2.68 -8.14 24.98
CA SER A 102 -3.16 -9.01 26.07
C SER A 102 -2.29 -10.26 26.15
N GLY A 103 -1.20 -10.17 26.90
CA GLY A 103 -0.18 -11.23 26.90
C GLY A 103 0.50 -11.33 25.54
N ALA A 104 0.39 -12.49 24.89
CA ALA A 104 0.96 -12.73 23.55
C ALA A 104 0.04 -12.30 22.40
N TYR A 105 -1.20 -11.89 22.70
CA TYR A 105 -2.19 -11.53 21.69
C TYR A 105 -2.20 -10.03 21.44
N ARG A 106 -2.34 -9.66 20.16
CA ARG A 106 -2.46 -8.28 19.69
C ARG A 106 -3.83 -8.07 19.06
N HIS A 107 -4.51 -7.01 19.47
CA HIS A 107 -5.78 -6.58 18.91
C HIS A 107 -5.66 -5.15 18.40
N THR A 108 -6.04 -4.94 17.15
CA THR A 108 -5.99 -3.61 16.54
C THR A 108 -7.41 -3.11 16.32
N TYR A 109 -7.69 -1.85 16.65
CA TYR A 109 -8.99 -1.21 16.47
C TYR A 109 -8.84 0.09 15.69
N ALA A 110 -9.80 0.39 14.81
CA ALA A 110 -9.93 1.68 14.17
C ALA A 110 -10.94 2.51 14.97
N CYS A 111 -10.50 3.66 15.46
CA CYS A 111 -11.29 4.54 16.31
C CYS A 111 -11.72 5.79 15.54
N ALA A 112 -13.02 6.08 15.57
CA ALA A 112 -13.54 7.41 15.33
C ALA A 112 -14.15 7.91 16.65
N ASN A 113 -15.48 8.11 16.69
CA ASN A 113 -16.19 8.34 17.95
C ASN A 113 -16.37 7.05 18.77
N THR A 114 -16.35 5.90 18.09
CA THR A 114 -16.38 4.55 18.66
C THR A 114 -15.25 3.74 18.01
N CYS A 115 -14.65 2.81 18.75
CA CYS A 115 -13.60 1.93 18.23
C CYS A 115 -14.20 0.61 17.73
N GLU A 116 -13.92 0.27 16.48
CA GLU A 116 -14.32 -1.00 15.85
C GLU A 116 -13.10 -1.91 15.67
N PRO A 117 -13.25 -3.23 15.87
CA PRO A 117 -12.15 -4.16 15.71
C PRO A 117 -11.70 -4.24 14.25
N THR A 118 -10.39 -4.24 14.05
CA THR A 118 -9.76 -4.47 12.74
C THR A 118 -8.97 -5.76 12.76
N TYR A 119 -8.95 -6.46 11.63
CA TYR A 119 -8.12 -7.65 11.45
C TYR A 119 -6.88 -7.23 10.65
N THR A 120 -5.84 -6.79 11.36
CA THR A 120 -4.57 -6.44 10.71
C THR A 120 -3.59 -7.60 10.74
N VAL A 121 -2.65 -7.63 9.79
CA VAL A 121 -1.62 -8.66 9.71
C VAL A 121 -0.80 -8.67 11.01
N GLY A 122 -0.87 -9.78 11.75
CA GLY A 122 -0.19 -9.99 13.03
C GLY A 122 -1.08 -9.86 14.27
N ASP A 123 -2.38 -9.60 14.11
CA ASP A 123 -3.33 -9.67 15.22
C ASP A 123 -3.68 -11.13 15.55
N GLY A 124 -3.85 -11.41 16.84
CA GLY A 124 -4.18 -12.74 17.33
C GLY A 124 -5.67 -13.05 17.17
N VAL A 125 -6.00 -14.27 16.72
CA VAL A 125 -7.40 -14.76 16.58
C VAL A 125 -8.10 -15.06 17.91
N HIS A 126 -7.55 -14.64 19.04
CA HIS A 126 -7.99 -15.00 20.38
C HIS A 126 -8.35 -13.76 21.18
N GLY A 127 -9.61 -13.60 21.56
CA GLY A 127 -10.06 -12.53 22.48
C GLY A 127 -11.06 -11.53 21.89
N ILE A 128 -11.24 -11.51 20.57
CA ILE A 128 -12.44 -10.90 19.96
C ILE A 128 -13.52 -11.99 20.04
N ARG A 129 -14.74 -11.67 20.48
CA ARG A 129 -15.92 -12.54 20.34
C ARG A 129 -16.33 -12.69 18.86
N ALA A 130 -15.37 -12.98 17.99
CA ALA A 130 -15.58 -13.46 16.64
C ALA A 130 -15.56 -14.98 16.76
N THR A 131 -16.74 -15.59 16.73
CA THR A 131 -16.82 -17.02 16.44
C THR A 131 -16.13 -17.26 15.11
N GLY A 132 -15.40 -18.37 14.94
CA GLY A 132 -14.56 -18.63 13.75
C GLY A 132 -15.28 -18.55 12.39
N THR A 133 -16.61 -18.39 12.38
CA THR A 133 -17.46 -18.08 11.24
C THR A 133 -17.27 -16.65 10.70
N ASP A 134 -16.91 -15.69 11.54
CA ASP A 134 -16.97 -14.26 11.19
C ASP A 134 -15.73 -13.78 10.41
N VAL A 135 -14.57 -14.43 10.61
CA VAL A 135 -13.33 -14.11 9.88
C VAL A 135 -13.36 -14.69 8.46
N ALA A 136 -13.92 -15.89 8.28
CA ALA A 136 -14.06 -16.50 6.96
C ALA A 136 -15.00 -15.68 6.04
N GLU A 137 -16.08 -15.12 6.61
CA GLU A 137 -17.04 -14.27 5.89
C GLU A 137 -16.47 -12.87 5.57
N GLN A 138 -15.62 -12.33 6.44
CA GLN A 138 -14.92 -11.06 6.20
C GLN A 138 -13.83 -11.17 5.14
N VAL A 139 -13.13 -12.31 5.06
CA VAL A 139 -12.09 -12.55 4.04
C VAL A 139 -12.71 -12.64 2.64
N THR A 140 -13.82 -13.35 2.48
CA THR A 140 -14.51 -13.45 1.18
C THR A 140 -15.09 -12.10 0.74
N THR A 141 -15.72 -11.36 1.65
CA THR A 141 -16.32 -10.05 1.34
C THR A 141 -15.27 -9.01 0.94
N LYS A 142 -14.12 -8.95 1.61
CA LYS A 142 -13.02 -8.04 1.23
C LYS A 142 -12.36 -8.44 -0.09
N GLN A 143 -12.22 -9.74 -0.36
CA GLN A 143 -11.67 -10.21 -1.62
C GLN A 143 -12.59 -9.91 -2.81
N GLU A 144 -13.91 -10.05 -2.65
CA GLU A 144 -14.90 -9.76 -3.70
C GLU A 144 -15.02 -8.26 -4.01
N LEU A 145 -14.90 -7.41 -2.99
CA LEU A 145 -14.81 -5.96 -3.17
C LEU A 145 -13.49 -5.54 -3.83
N ALA A 146 -12.37 -6.20 -3.52
CA ALA A 146 -11.08 -5.92 -4.13
C ALA A 146 -11.01 -6.35 -5.60
N THR A 147 -11.62 -7.47 -5.98
CA THR A 147 -11.68 -7.92 -7.38
C THR A 147 -12.66 -7.08 -8.21
N THR A 148 -13.76 -6.61 -7.64
CA THR A 148 -14.70 -5.70 -8.32
C THR A 148 -14.06 -4.32 -8.59
N ALA A 149 -13.27 -3.81 -7.65
CA ALA A 149 -12.52 -2.56 -7.84
C ALA A 149 -11.41 -2.68 -8.91
N ALA A 150 -10.86 -3.87 -9.13
CA ALA A 150 -9.85 -4.12 -10.16
C ALA A 150 -10.42 -4.28 -11.58
N GLN A 151 -11.71 -4.62 -11.72
CA GLN A 151 -12.36 -4.89 -13.02
C GLN A 151 -13.20 -3.73 -13.58
N GLY A 152 -13.21 -2.58 -12.89
CA GLY A 152 -13.89 -1.35 -13.34
C GLY A 152 -13.22 -0.67 -14.55
N SER A 153 -12.90 -1.40 -15.62
CA SER A 153 -12.51 -0.83 -16.91
C SER A 153 -12.48 -1.86 -18.05
N SER A 154 -13.54 -2.65 -18.28
CA SER A 154 -13.76 -3.28 -19.60
C SER A 154 -15.16 -3.83 -19.85
N SER A 155 -15.72 -3.42 -21.00
CA SER A 155 -16.94 -3.86 -21.71
C SER A 155 -18.27 -3.28 -21.21
N THR A 156 -18.90 -2.31 -21.90
CA THR A 156 -19.47 -2.27 -23.27
C THR A 156 -20.87 -2.86 -23.33
N ALA A 157 -21.77 -2.03 -23.86
CA ALA A 157 -23.18 -2.25 -24.11
C ALA A 157 -23.55 -3.55 -24.84
N ALA A 158 -24.63 -4.19 -24.37
CA ALA A 158 -25.61 -5.02 -25.08
C ALA A 158 -26.55 -5.61 -24.00
N GLU A 159 -27.85 -5.84 -24.13
CA GLU A 159 -28.89 -5.45 -25.07
C GLU A 159 -30.22 -5.71 -24.34
N ARG A 160 -31.19 -4.84 -24.60
CA ARG A 160 -32.63 -4.99 -24.43
C ARG A 160 -33.13 -6.43 -24.67
N GLY A 161 -33.91 -6.98 -23.73
CA GLY A 161 -34.54 -8.30 -23.90
C GLY A 161 -35.66 -8.60 -22.90
N THR A 162 -36.72 -7.81 -22.88
CA THR A 162 -38.02 -8.18 -22.30
C THR A 162 -38.60 -9.36 -23.08
N THR A 163 -38.94 -10.49 -22.44
CA THR A 163 -40.07 -11.41 -22.76
C THR A 163 -40.00 -12.65 -21.86
N GLY A 164 -41.13 -13.06 -21.28
CA GLY A 164 -41.40 -14.50 -21.11
C GLY A 164 -41.68 -15.02 -19.71
N MET A 165 -42.82 -14.64 -19.16
CA MET A 165 -43.57 -15.40 -18.16
C MET A 165 -43.76 -16.87 -18.64
N ARG A 166 -43.20 -17.87 -17.94
CA ARG A 166 -43.81 -19.22 -17.85
C ARG A 166 -43.24 -20.06 -16.71
N ALA A 167 -44.10 -20.38 -15.74
CA ALA A 167 -43.89 -21.46 -14.78
C ALA A 167 -44.09 -22.82 -15.47
N PRO A 168 -43.34 -23.86 -15.08
CA PRO A 168 -43.73 -25.25 -15.34
C PRO A 168 -44.27 -25.89 -14.06
N THR A 169 -45.56 -26.21 -14.08
CA THR A 169 -46.20 -27.22 -13.23
C THR A 169 -46.04 -28.59 -13.88
N THR A 170 -45.53 -29.56 -13.14
CA THR A 170 -45.78 -31.01 -13.25
C THR A 170 -45.37 -31.61 -11.89
N ASP A 171 -46.27 -31.94 -10.98
CA ASP A 171 -47.11 -33.14 -10.97
C ASP A 171 -46.27 -34.43 -10.96
N ASN A 172 -46.13 -35.06 -9.79
CA ASN A 172 -46.41 -36.49 -9.62
C ASN A 172 -46.50 -36.88 -8.12
N PRO A 173 -47.37 -37.83 -7.74
CA PRO A 173 -47.58 -38.30 -6.36
C PRO A 173 -46.81 -39.61 -6.08
N GLU A 174 -46.58 -39.90 -4.79
CA GLU A 174 -46.22 -41.20 -4.18
C GLU A 174 -45.68 -40.88 -2.77
N GLY A 175 -46.08 -41.43 -1.63
CA GLY A 175 -47.05 -42.45 -1.22
C GLY A 175 -46.97 -42.51 0.32
#